data_AF-A0A543J7H4-F1
#
_entry.id   AF-A0A543J7H4-F1
#
_cell.length_a   1.000
_cell.length_b   1.000
_cell.length_c   1.000
_cell.angle_alpha   90.00
_cell.angle_beta   90.00
_cell.angle_gamma   90.00
#
_symmetry.space_group_name_H-M   'P 1'
#
loop_
_entity.id
_entity.type
_entity.pdbx_description
1 polymer ?
#
loop_
_entity_poly.entity_id
_entity_poly.type
_entity_poly.pdbx_seq_one_letter_code
_entity_poly.pdbx_strand_id
1 'polypeptide(L)'
;MPLNGLRRRLTALSAATLAVLLGASLAAAPAQAAYGPAQPVDIQLRGYSGGYTTLVGRLVGSVRFDDGNSLYRLDLTLCRQSSYTSTKLTVTVNGAAHQWYSREDGYRPAACGGGHGLSGVVNVDVPYAGVVQNVGLVYEGLHFSGSTATPVSRSAFYDNPFN
;
A
#
# COMPACT_ATOMS: atom_id res chain seq x y z
N MET A 1 -65.81 1.18 -40.03
CA MET A 1 -64.41 0.80 -39.69
C MET A 1 -64.10 1.23 -38.26
N PRO A 2 -63.94 0.34 -37.26
CA PRO A 2 -63.45 0.74 -35.95
C PRO A 2 -61.98 0.36 -35.72
N LEU A 3 -61.25 1.36 -35.23
CA LEU A 3 -59.80 1.50 -35.05
C LEU A 3 -59.20 0.74 -33.84
N ASN A 4 -59.74 -0.42 -33.45
CA ASN A 4 -59.37 -1.03 -32.16
C ASN A 4 -58.21 -2.05 -32.20
N GLY A 5 -57.82 -2.53 -33.38
CA GLY A 5 -56.75 -3.54 -33.51
C GLY A 5 -55.31 -2.98 -33.46
N LEU A 6 -55.13 -1.72 -33.87
CA LEU A 6 -53.79 -1.12 -34.02
C LEU A 6 -53.19 -0.67 -32.69
N ARG A 7 -54.02 -0.24 -31.73
CA ARG A 7 -53.57 0.27 -30.42
C ARG A 7 -52.98 -0.82 -29.52
N ARG A 8 -53.38 -2.10 -29.71
CA ARG A 8 -52.93 -3.22 -28.88
C ARG A 8 -51.58 -3.80 -29.30
N ARG A 9 -51.16 -3.56 -30.55
CA ARG A 9 -49.86 -4.04 -31.08
C ARG A 9 -48.72 -3.05 -30.85
N LEU A 10 -49.02 -1.75 -30.76
CA LEU A 10 -48.03 -0.71 -30.51
C LEU A 10 -47.62 -0.60 -29.03
N THR A 11 -48.48 -0.98 -28.09
CA THR A 11 -48.13 -1.03 -26.66
C THR A 11 -47.28 -2.25 -26.28
N ALA A 12 -47.29 -3.32 -27.09
CA ALA A 12 -46.47 -4.51 -26.83
C ALA A 12 -45.01 -4.37 -27.28
N LEU A 13 -44.75 -3.56 -28.31
CA LEU A 13 -43.39 -3.32 -28.84
C LEU A 13 -42.58 -2.33 -28.00
N SER A 14 -43.22 -1.36 -27.35
CA SER A 14 -42.53 -0.40 -26.46
C SER A 14 -42.13 -0.98 -25.11
N ALA A 15 -42.68 -2.13 -24.72
CA ALA A 15 -42.34 -2.81 -23.47
C ALA A 15 -41.11 -3.75 -23.63
N ALA A 16 -40.80 -4.19 -24.85
CA ALA A 16 -39.71 -5.13 -25.12
C ALA A 16 -38.32 -4.47 -25.21
N THR A 17 -38.24 -3.19 -25.59
CA THR A 17 -36.96 -2.46 -25.68
C THR A 17 -36.49 -1.86 -24.35
N LEU A 18 -37.38 -1.65 -23.39
CA LEU A 18 -37.00 -1.12 -22.06
C LEU A 18 -36.36 -2.17 -21.15
N ALA A 19 -36.60 -3.46 -21.39
CA ALA A 19 -36.03 -4.55 -20.60
C ALA A 19 -34.55 -4.85 -20.94
N VAL A 20 -34.09 -4.48 -22.14
CA VAL A 20 -32.71 -4.74 -22.59
C VAL A 20 -31.73 -3.64 -22.12
N LEU A 21 -32.21 -2.42 -21.85
CA LEU A 21 -31.38 -1.31 -21.37
C LEU A 21 -31.17 -1.30 -19.84
N LEU A 22 -31.99 -2.04 -19.07
CA LEU A 22 -31.85 -2.17 -17.62
C LEU A 22 -30.89 -3.29 -17.17
N GLY A 23 -30.48 -4.17 -18.09
CA GLY A 23 -29.57 -5.29 -17.79
C GLY A 23 -28.08 -4.95 -17.88
N ALA A 24 -27.70 -3.83 -18.50
CA ALA A 24 -26.30 -3.49 -18.79
C ALA A 24 -25.64 -2.56 -17.77
N SER A 25 -26.36 -2.12 -16.72
CA SER A 25 -25.84 -1.18 -15.73
C SER A 25 -25.71 -1.76 -14.32
N LEU A 26 -25.64 -3.09 -14.18
CA LEU A 26 -24.89 -3.67 -13.08
C LEU A 26 -23.41 -3.44 -13.40
N ALA A 27 -22.98 -2.19 -13.25
CA ALA A 27 -21.57 -1.92 -13.02
C ALA A 27 -21.21 -2.85 -11.86
N ALA A 28 -20.43 -3.89 -12.14
CA ALA A 28 -19.89 -4.74 -11.10
C ALA A 28 -19.26 -3.77 -10.11
N ALA A 29 -19.88 -3.63 -8.93
CA ALA A 29 -19.24 -2.92 -7.84
C ALA A 29 -17.84 -3.53 -7.76
N PRO A 30 -16.77 -2.70 -7.72
CA PRO A 30 -15.43 -3.24 -7.73
C PRO A 30 -15.39 -4.29 -6.62
N ALA A 31 -15.07 -5.54 -6.98
CA ALA A 31 -14.92 -6.60 -6.01
C ALA A 31 -13.95 -6.04 -4.96
N GLN A 32 -14.49 -5.73 -3.77
CA GLN A 32 -13.70 -5.08 -2.75
C GLN A 32 -12.62 -6.09 -2.40
N ALA A 33 -11.37 -5.77 -2.73
CA ALA A 33 -10.21 -6.60 -2.47
C ALA A 33 -10.30 -7.13 -1.02
N ALA A 34 -10.53 -8.44 -0.88
CA ALA A 34 -10.74 -9.04 0.41
C ALA A 34 -9.37 -9.32 1.00
N TYR A 35 -8.83 -8.32 1.69
CA TYR A 35 -7.51 -8.45 2.29
C TYR A 35 -7.49 -9.54 3.34
N GLY A 36 -6.42 -10.34 3.30
CA GLY A 36 -6.05 -11.23 4.37
C GLY A 36 -5.61 -10.50 5.64
N PRO A 37 -5.19 -11.25 6.68
CA PRO A 37 -4.71 -10.68 7.93
C PRO A 37 -3.57 -9.68 7.73
N ALA A 38 -3.56 -8.61 8.53
CA ALA A 38 -2.47 -7.65 8.54
C ALA A 38 -1.20 -8.28 9.12
N GLN A 39 -0.13 -8.29 8.33
CA GLN A 39 1.19 -8.71 8.79
C GLN A 39 1.93 -7.49 9.34
N PRO A 40 2.33 -7.50 10.62
CA PRO A 40 2.91 -6.32 11.27
C PRO A 40 4.32 -6.02 10.76
N VAL A 41 4.61 -4.73 10.63
CA VAL A 41 5.91 -4.20 10.24
C VAL A 41 6.47 -3.38 11.39
N ASP A 42 7.69 -3.71 11.82
CA ASP A 42 8.48 -2.90 12.75
C ASP A 42 9.97 -3.09 12.45
N ILE A 43 10.55 -2.15 11.71
CA ILE A 43 11.96 -2.15 11.32
C ILE A 43 12.65 -0.94 11.95
N GLN A 44 13.56 -1.17 12.90
CA GLN A 44 14.35 -0.12 13.53
C GLN A 44 15.75 -0.05 12.89
N LEU A 45 16.08 1.07 12.25
CA LEU A 45 17.43 1.40 11.81
C LEU A 45 18.25 1.89 13.00
N ARG A 46 19.46 1.34 13.12
CA ARG A 46 20.41 1.65 14.19
C ARG A 46 21.77 1.97 13.58
N GLY A 47 22.35 3.06 14.02
CA GLY A 47 23.74 3.42 13.74
C GLY A 47 24.60 3.16 14.98
N TYR A 48 25.88 2.84 14.76
CA TYR A 48 26.82 2.51 15.82
C TYR A 48 28.07 3.36 15.66
N SER A 49 28.43 4.10 16.71
CA SER A 49 29.65 4.92 16.73
C SER A 49 30.14 5.11 18.16
N GLY A 50 31.46 4.98 18.37
CA GLY A 50 32.10 5.26 19.67
C GLY A 50 31.54 4.45 20.84
N GLY A 51 31.00 3.25 20.60
CA GLY A 51 30.35 2.41 21.61
C GLY A 51 28.87 2.73 21.89
N TYR A 52 28.31 3.75 21.25
CA TYR A 52 26.91 4.15 21.41
C TYR A 52 26.04 3.69 20.24
N THR A 53 24.79 3.35 20.54
CA THR A 53 23.75 3.03 19.54
C THR A 53 22.85 4.24 19.35
N THR A 54 22.65 4.66 18.11
CA THR A 54 21.75 5.75 17.74
C THR A 54 20.57 5.21 16.93
N LEU A 55 19.35 5.63 17.27
CA LEU A 55 18.15 5.29 16.50
C LEU A 55 18.04 6.21 15.28
N VAL A 56 18.26 5.67 14.09
CA VAL A 56 18.36 6.45 12.85
C VAL A 56 16.98 6.72 12.25
N GLY A 57 16.12 5.71 12.27
CA GLY A 57 14.75 5.77 11.79
C GLY A 57 14.02 4.46 12.07
N ARG A 58 12.70 4.50 12.00
CA ARG A 58 11.82 3.34 12.22
C ARG A 58 10.79 3.23 11.11
N LEU A 59 10.51 2.04 10.63
CA LEU A 59 9.37 1.77 9.75
C LEU A 59 8.36 0.96 10.55
N VAL A 60 7.13 1.43 10.66
CA VAL A 60 6.09 0.77 11.46
C VAL A 60 4.78 0.73 10.71
N GLY A 61 4.01 -0.34 10.84
CA GLY A 61 2.69 -0.45 10.23
C GLY A 61 2.35 -1.88 9.85
N SER A 62 1.81 -2.08 8.64
CA SER A 62 1.44 -3.41 8.15
C SER A 62 1.53 -3.56 6.64
N VAL A 63 1.69 -4.81 6.22
CA VAL A 63 1.46 -5.30 4.86
C VAL A 63 0.22 -6.19 4.87
N ARG A 64 -0.65 -6.04 3.88
CA ARG A 64 -1.80 -6.93 3.63
C ARG A 64 -1.78 -7.42 2.20
N PHE A 65 -2.23 -8.63 1.98
CA PHE A 65 -2.36 -9.24 0.65
C PHE A 65 -3.83 -9.39 0.30
N ASP A 66 -4.17 -9.17 -0.96
CA ASP A 66 -5.48 -9.49 -1.50
C ASP A 66 -5.60 -11.00 -1.77
N ASP A 67 -6.80 -11.56 -1.63
CA ASP A 67 -7.08 -12.98 -1.87
C ASP A 67 -6.94 -13.40 -3.34
N GLY A 68 -7.01 -12.44 -4.27
CA GLY A 68 -6.72 -12.63 -5.69
C GLY A 68 -5.24 -12.65 -6.06
N ASN A 69 -4.33 -12.59 -5.07
CA ASN A 69 -2.87 -12.64 -5.23
C ASN A 69 -2.25 -11.59 -6.18
N SER A 70 -3.00 -10.61 -6.67
CA SER A 70 -2.51 -9.63 -7.66
C SER A 70 -2.36 -8.21 -7.11
N LEU A 71 -2.58 -8.07 -5.80
CA LEU A 71 -2.59 -6.79 -5.12
C LEU A 71 -2.09 -6.95 -3.68
N TYR A 72 -1.38 -5.94 -3.20
CA TYR A 72 -1.00 -5.83 -1.80
C TYR A 72 -1.20 -4.39 -1.32
N ARG A 73 -1.46 -4.23 -0.02
CA ARG A 73 -1.62 -2.94 0.62
C ARG A 73 -0.51 -2.68 1.61
N LEU A 74 0.01 -1.47 1.56
CA LEU A 74 0.93 -0.92 2.54
C LEU A 74 0.18 0.10 3.38
N ASP A 75 0.27 -0.05 4.71
CA ASP A 75 -0.12 0.98 5.67
C ASP A 75 1.04 1.19 6.63
N LEU A 76 1.95 2.09 6.25
CA LEU A 76 3.26 2.24 6.86
C LEU A 76 3.52 3.70 7.24
N THR A 77 4.22 3.89 8.35
CA THR A 77 4.80 5.15 8.78
C THR A 77 6.32 5.04 8.74
N LEU A 78 6.95 5.87 7.91
CA LEU A 78 8.39 6.03 7.81
C LEU A 78 8.79 7.12 8.80
N CYS A 79 9.43 6.73 9.89
CA CYS A 79 9.97 7.63 10.89
C CYS A 79 11.43 7.93 10.60
N ARG A 80 11.76 9.20 10.38
CA ARG A 80 13.12 9.71 10.59
C ARG A 80 13.29 9.97 12.08
N GLN A 81 14.40 9.55 12.70
CA GLN A 81 14.66 9.82 14.11
C GLN A 81 15.88 10.72 14.25
N SER A 82 17.09 10.18 14.28
CA SER A 82 18.32 10.98 14.41
C SER A 82 18.96 11.38 13.07
N SER A 83 18.46 10.91 11.92
CA SER A 83 19.03 11.26 10.61
C SER A 83 18.72 12.72 10.25
N TYR A 84 19.65 13.40 9.57
CA TYR A 84 19.39 14.72 8.96
C TYR A 84 18.74 14.64 7.57
N THR A 85 18.65 13.44 7.01
CA THR A 85 18.09 13.17 5.68
C THR A 85 16.88 12.25 5.79
N SER A 86 15.92 12.44 4.89
CA SER A 86 14.73 11.60 4.80
C SER A 86 15.13 10.14 4.56
N THR A 87 14.39 9.22 5.17
CA THR A 87 14.59 7.79 4.96
C THR A 87 14.00 7.35 3.62
N LYS A 88 14.40 6.16 3.18
CA LYS A 88 13.93 5.55 1.94
C LYS A 88 13.41 4.15 2.21
N LEU A 89 12.24 3.85 1.68
CA LEU A 89 11.66 2.51 1.64
C LEU A 89 11.72 2.02 0.19
N THR A 90 12.36 0.88 -0.04
CA THR A 90 12.27 0.14 -1.30
C THR A 90 11.39 -1.08 -1.06
N VAL A 91 10.41 -1.28 -1.93
CA VAL A 91 9.50 -2.42 -1.91
C VAL A 91 9.88 -3.35 -3.05
N THR A 92 10.13 -4.61 -2.71
CA THR A 92 10.37 -5.67 -3.68
C THR A 92 9.18 -6.62 -3.73
N VAL A 93 8.80 -7.09 -4.90
CA VAL A 93 7.78 -8.12 -5.08
C VAL A 93 8.45 -9.31 -5.77
N ASN A 94 8.31 -10.50 -5.20
CA ASN A 94 8.95 -11.73 -5.71
C ASN A 94 10.46 -11.57 -5.92
N GLY A 95 11.14 -10.82 -5.03
CA GLY A 95 12.57 -10.54 -5.12
C GLY A 95 12.99 -9.44 -6.11
N ALA A 96 12.07 -8.87 -6.90
CA ALA A 96 12.36 -7.78 -7.83
C ALA A 96 11.94 -6.42 -7.25
N ALA A 97 12.74 -5.37 -7.44
CA ALA A 97 12.36 -4.01 -7.04
C ALA A 97 11.10 -3.56 -7.79
N HIS A 98 10.12 -3.05 -7.05
CA HIS A 98 8.81 -2.68 -7.60
C HIS A 98 8.48 -1.21 -7.36
N GLN A 99 8.54 -0.75 -6.11
CA GLN A 99 8.20 0.61 -5.72
C GLN A 99 9.25 1.18 -4.77
N TRP A 100 9.33 2.51 -4.68
CA TRP A 100 10.11 3.16 -3.64
C TRP A 100 9.39 4.41 -3.12
N TYR A 101 9.63 4.72 -1.85
CA TYR A 101 9.05 5.85 -1.17
C TYR A 101 10.13 6.57 -0.37
N SER A 102 10.17 7.89 -0.48
CA SER A 102 10.88 8.77 0.45
C SER A 102 9.98 9.98 0.65
N ARG A 103 9.37 10.07 1.83
CA ARG A 103 8.36 11.08 2.12
C ARG A 103 8.52 11.56 3.54
N GLU A 104 8.38 12.86 3.72
CA GLU A 104 8.17 13.48 5.01
C GLU A 104 6.95 14.40 4.93
N ASP A 105 5.99 14.21 5.82
CA ASP A 105 4.79 15.04 5.96
C ASP A 105 4.91 16.06 7.11
N GLY A 106 6.04 16.05 7.82
CA GLY A 106 6.31 16.95 8.95
C GLY A 106 5.60 16.54 10.25
N TYR A 107 4.80 15.47 10.23
CA TYR A 107 4.11 14.96 11.40
C TYR A 107 5.07 14.19 12.33
N ARG A 108 4.70 14.05 13.60
CA ARG A 108 5.50 13.39 14.64
C ARG A 108 4.65 12.39 15.43
N PRO A 109 4.34 11.22 14.86
CA PRO A 109 3.52 10.23 15.55
C PRO A 109 4.29 9.64 16.74
N ALA A 110 3.56 9.26 17.79
CA ALA A 110 4.12 8.60 18.96
C ALA A 110 4.89 7.32 18.59
N ALA A 111 4.47 6.62 17.52
CA ALA A 111 5.15 5.43 17.01
C ALA A 111 6.61 5.69 16.57
N CYS A 112 6.95 6.95 16.24
CA CYS A 112 8.31 7.39 15.93
C CYS A 112 9.18 7.68 17.16
N GLY A 113 8.66 7.51 18.38
CA GLY A 113 9.40 7.72 19.63
C GLY A 113 9.34 9.14 20.18
N GLY A 114 8.38 9.97 19.73
CA GLY A 114 8.00 11.24 20.36
C GLY A 114 9.01 12.40 20.28
N GLY A 115 10.25 12.18 19.82
CA GLY A 115 11.32 13.18 19.80
C GLY A 115 11.84 13.46 18.40
N HIS A 116 11.91 14.75 18.03
CA HIS A 116 12.59 15.43 16.91
C HIS A 116 12.42 14.90 15.47
N GLY A 117 12.03 13.66 15.30
CA GLY A 117 11.89 12.97 14.03
C GLY A 117 10.67 13.40 13.23
N LEU A 118 10.84 13.63 11.94
CA LEU A 118 9.73 13.78 11.01
C LEU A 118 9.25 12.40 10.56
N SER A 119 7.97 12.27 10.24
CA SER A 119 7.42 11.08 9.61
C SER A 119 7.04 11.31 8.16
N GLY A 120 6.75 10.23 7.44
CA GLY A 120 5.91 10.21 6.25
C GLY A 120 5.05 8.95 6.22
N VAL A 121 3.79 9.08 5.82
CA VAL A 121 2.85 7.95 5.69
C VAL A 121 2.83 7.40 4.26
N VAL A 122 2.85 6.07 4.15
CA VAL A 122 2.60 5.29 2.94
C VAL A 122 1.35 4.45 3.19
N ASN A 123 0.20 4.91 2.70
CA ASN A 123 -1.08 4.20 2.79
C ASN A 123 -1.64 4.03 1.38
N VAL A 124 -1.36 2.88 0.76
CA VAL A 124 -1.59 2.67 -0.68
C VAL A 124 -1.85 1.20 -0.99
N ASP A 125 -2.79 0.99 -1.91
CA ASP A 125 -3.03 -0.30 -2.56
C ASP A 125 -2.18 -0.35 -3.83
N VAL A 126 -1.37 -1.39 -3.97
CA VAL A 126 -0.39 -1.52 -5.05
C VAL A 126 -0.75 -2.75 -5.90
N PRO A 127 -1.24 -2.55 -7.14
CA PRO A 127 -1.47 -3.65 -8.06
C PRO A 127 -0.14 -4.20 -8.57
N TYR A 128 -0.12 -5.49 -8.88
CA TYR A 128 1.03 -6.18 -9.47
C TYR A 128 0.58 -6.99 -10.68
N ALA A 129 1.32 -6.88 -11.79
CA ALA A 129 1.04 -7.62 -13.01
C ALA A 129 1.51 -9.08 -12.88
N GLY A 130 0.78 -9.87 -12.09
CA GLY A 130 1.07 -11.28 -11.83
C GLY A 130 0.67 -11.70 -10.42
N VAL A 131 1.20 -12.85 -10.00
CA VAL A 131 0.99 -13.38 -8.65
C VAL A 131 2.05 -12.80 -7.71
N VAL A 132 1.60 -12.15 -6.64
CA VAL A 132 2.40 -11.68 -5.52
C VAL A 132 2.65 -12.87 -4.60
N GLN A 133 3.83 -13.46 -4.67
CA GLN A 133 4.25 -14.55 -3.78
C GLN A 133 4.74 -14.00 -2.45
N ASN A 134 5.49 -12.91 -2.49
CA ASN A 134 5.99 -12.22 -1.30
C ASN A 134 6.24 -10.74 -1.58
N VAL A 135 6.24 -9.97 -0.50
CA VAL A 135 6.67 -8.57 -0.48
C VAL A 135 7.88 -8.45 0.45
N GLY A 136 8.96 -7.87 -0.06
CA GLY A 136 10.12 -7.47 0.73
C GLY A 136 10.10 -5.96 0.95
N LEU A 137 10.44 -5.54 2.15
CA LEU A 137 10.62 -4.13 2.51
C LEU A 137 12.09 -3.92 2.86
N VAL A 138 12.77 -3.01 2.17
CA VAL A 138 14.13 -2.56 2.49
C VAL A 138 14.04 -1.12 2.94
N TYR A 139 14.33 -0.87 4.21
CA TYR A 139 14.32 0.45 4.80
C TYR A 139 15.74 0.96 4.97
N GLU A 140 15.99 2.19 4.52
CA GLU A 140 17.32 2.80 4.42
C GLU A 140 17.32 4.20 5.04
N GLY A 141 18.46 4.58 5.60
CA GLY A 141 18.70 5.91 6.14
C GLY A 141 20.20 6.18 6.33
N LEU A 142 20.54 7.37 6.82
CA LEU A 142 21.92 7.76 7.09
C LEU A 142 22.16 7.93 8.59
N HIS A 143 23.17 7.24 9.11
CA HIS A 143 23.73 7.51 10.43
C HIS A 143 24.82 8.56 10.31
N PHE A 144 24.78 9.58 11.16
CA PHE A 144 25.81 10.61 11.23
C PHE A 144 26.67 10.43 12.48
N SER A 145 28.00 10.41 12.31
CA SER A 145 28.99 10.44 13.37
C SER A 145 29.98 11.56 13.10
N GLY A 146 29.83 12.67 13.82
CA GLY A 146 30.52 13.92 13.49
C GLY A 146 30.15 14.38 12.08
N SER A 147 31.15 14.54 11.21
CA SER A 147 30.95 14.92 9.80
C SER A 147 30.82 13.73 8.85
N THR A 148 30.86 12.50 9.36
CA THR A 148 30.80 11.27 8.55
C THR A 148 29.36 10.76 8.48
N ALA A 149 28.86 10.56 7.27
CA ALA A 149 27.57 9.92 7.02
C ALA A 149 27.77 8.48 6.54
N THR A 150 27.13 7.53 7.21
CA THR A 150 27.20 6.10 6.89
C THR A 150 25.80 5.58 6.58
N PRO A 151 25.57 4.93 5.42
CA PRO A 151 24.29 4.32 5.12
C PRO A 151 24.01 3.16 6.08
N VAL A 152 22.78 3.10 6.57
CA VAL A 152 22.27 1.99 7.36
C VAL A 152 20.99 1.47 6.70
N SER A 153 20.87 0.15 6.62
CA SER A 153 19.71 -0.49 6.04
C SER A 153 19.29 -1.72 6.83
N ARG A 154 18.00 -2.03 6.77
CA ARG A 154 17.39 -3.25 7.31
C ARG A 154 16.27 -3.68 6.38
N SER A 155 16.02 -4.97 6.32
CA SER A 155 14.92 -5.52 5.52
C SER A 155 14.05 -6.49 6.31
N ALA A 156 12.83 -6.66 5.83
CA ALA A 156 11.89 -7.69 6.27
C ALA A 156 11.16 -8.25 5.04
N PHE A 157 10.71 -9.50 5.16
CA PHE A 157 9.99 -10.21 4.11
C PHE A 157 8.65 -10.72 4.64
N TYR A 158 7.65 -10.68 3.77
CA TYR A 158 6.26 -10.96 4.06
C TYR A 158 5.73 -11.90 2.99
N ASP A 159 5.48 -13.15 3.37
CA ASP A 159 4.91 -14.15 2.47
C ASP A 159 3.41 -13.92 2.32
N ASN A 160 2.91 -13.99 1.09
CA ASN A 160 1.49 -13.88 0.86
C ASN A 160 0.79 -15.20 1.24
N PRO A 161 -0.15 -15.17 2.22
CA PRO A 161 -0.78 -16.36 2.79
C PRO A 161 -1.78 -17.06 1.85
N PHE A 162 -2.05 -16.49 0.68
CA PHE A 162 -2.99 -17.05 -0.30
C PHE A 162 -2.29 -17.80 -1.46
N ASN A 163 -0.97 -18.01 -1.38
CA ASN A 163 -0.25 -18.88 -2.29
C ASN A 163 -0.09 -20.31 -1.76
#